data_AF-A0A453MKK8-F1
#
_entry.id   AF-A0A453MKK8-F1
#
_cell.length_a   1.000
_cell.length_b   1.000
_cell.length_c   1.000
_cell.angle_alpha   90.00
_cell.angle_beta   90.00
_cell.angle_gamma   90.00
#
_symmetry.space_group_name_H-M   'P 1'
#
loop_
_entity.id
_entity.type
_entity.pdbx_description
1 polymer ?
#
loop_
_entity_poly.entity_id
_entity_poly.type
_entity_poly.pdbx_seq_one_letter_code
_entity_poly.pdbx_strand_id
1 'polypeptide(L)'
;NHIRILEASAENRAALLVGLEYLIGISYVDDTEVFKVCLDYWNVFVLELFEAHNQMEPAIPAAQMIPGVDGTGTAVHQRRQLYASPLSKLRMLMICRMAKPEEVLIVEDENGNIVRETMKDNDVLVQYKIMRETLIYLSHLDHEDTEQQMLKKLTKQLNGEDWSWNNLNTLCWAIGSISGSMVEEQVCSLSLSSFIWFG
;
A
#
# COMPACT_ATOMS: atom_id res chain seq x y z
N ASN A 1 -16.90 -14.07 6.81
CA ASN A 1 -15.60 -13.45 7.07
C ASN A 1 -14.85 -14.29 8.11
N HIS A 2 -13.68 -14.85 7.74
CA HIS A 2 -13.03 -15.97 8.43
C HIS A 2 -11.82 -15.58 9.29
N ILE A 3 -11.25 -14.38 9.10
CA ILE A 3 -10.03 -13.95 9.82
C ILE A 3 -10.25 -13.89 11.33
N ARG A 4 -11.40 -13.35 11.78
CA ARG A 4 -11.75 -13.33 13.22
C ARG A 4 -11.85 -14.73 13.84
N ILE A 5 -12.22 -15.74 13.05
CA ILE A 5 -12.28 -17.14 13.50
C ILE A 5 -10.86 -17.70 13.64
N LEU A 6 -9.97 -17.37 12.72
CA LEU A 6 -8.56 -17.76 12.75
C LEU A 6 -7.78 -17.05 13.88
N GLU A 7 -8.26 -15.91 14.35
CA GLU A 7 -7.67 -15.19 15.49
C GLU A 7 -8.07 -15.79 16.86
N ALA A 8 -9.00 -16.76 16.91
CA ALA A 8 -9.59 -17.26 18.15
C ALA A 8 -8.62 -18.08 19.03
N SER A 9 -7.64 -18.76 18.44
CA SER A 9 -6.65 -19.57 19.16
C SER A 9 -5.22 -19.22 18.75
N ALA A 10 -4.25 -19.43 19.65
CA ALA A 10 -2.84 -19.18 19.35
C ALA A 10 -2.31 -20.06 18.21
N GLU A 11 -2.77 -21.31 18.12
CA GLU A 11 -2.43 -22.23 17.04
C GLU A 11 -2.95 -21.75 15.69
N ASN A 12 -4.21 -21.30 15.63
CA ASN A 12 -4.80 -20.77 14.41
C ASN A 12 -4.10 -19.47 13.96
N ARG A 13 -3.68 -18.62 14.91
CA ARG A 13 -2.86 -17.42 14.61
C ARG A 13 -1.53 -17.79 13.99
N ALA A 14 -0.84 -18.79 14.53
CA ALA A 14 0.44 -19.26 13.97
C ALA A 14 0.26 -19.80 12.55
N ALA A 15 -0.75 -20.65 12.32
CA ALA A 15 -1.08 -21.17 11.00
C ALA A 15 -1.47 -20.06 10.00
N LEU A 16 -2.25 -19.07 10.47
CA LEU A 16 -2.62 -17.90 9.68
C LEU A 16 -1.38 -17.12 9.22
N LEU A 17 -0.46 -16.80 10.14
CA LEU A 17 0.76 -16.07 9.79
C LEU A 17 1.62 -16.83 8.78
N VAL A 18 1.75 -18.15 8.93
CA VAL A 18 2.44 -18.99 7.94
C VAL A 18 1.72 -18.96 6.59
N GLY A 19 0.39 -19.01 6.57
CA GLY A 19 -0.40 -18.87 5.35
C GLY A 19 -0.21 -17.53 4.65
N LEU A 20 -0.17 -16.42 5.41
CA LEU A 20 0.11 -15.09 4.88
C LEU A 20 1.52 -14.99 4.28
N GLU A 21 2.52 -15.61 4.91
CA GLU A 21 3.89 -15.67 4.38
C GLU A 21 3.95 -16.43 3.04
N TYR A 22 3.25 -17.57 2.93
CA TYR A 22 3.13 -18.27 1.66
C TYR A 22 2.44 -17.42 0.60
N LEU A 23 1.35 -16.72 0.95
CA LEU A 23 0.64 -15.87 0.02
C LEU A 23 1.50 -14.70 -0.47
N ILE A 24 2.33 -14.12 0.39
CA ILE A 24 3.32 -13.10 -0.02
C ILE A 24 4.29 -13.72 -1.02
N GLY A 25 4.83 -14.91 -0.74
CA GLY A 25 5.72 -15.62 -1.67
C GLY A 25 5.07 -15.89 -3.03
N ILE A 26 3.82 -16.36 -3.04
CA ILE A 26 3.03 -16.59 -4.27
C ILE A 26 2.82 -15.28 -5.03
N SER A 27 2.61 -14.17 -4.32
CA SER A 27 2.41 -12.85 -4.94
C SER A 27 3.66 -12.31 -5.65
N TYR A 28 4.85 -12.86 -5.38
CA TYR A 28 6.08 -12.55 -6.11
C TYR A 28 6.29 -13.41 -7.37
N VAL A 29 5.46 -14.44 -7.61
CA VAL A 29 5.51 -15.22 -8.85
C VAL A 29 5.21 -14.29 -10.03
N ASP A 30 6.01 -14.40 -11.08
CA ASP A 30 5.86 -13.60 -12.30
C ASP A 30 4.74 -14.15 -13.20
N ASP A 31 3.52 -14.11 -12.66
CA ASP A 31 2.29 -14.50 -13.35
C ASP A 31 1.18 -13.49 -13.00
N THR A 32 0.66 -12.83 -14.04
CA THR A 32 -0.31 -11.75 -13.89
C THR A 32 -1.63 -12.22 -13.28
N GLU A 33 -2.10 -13.42 -13.64
CA GLU A 33 -3.38 -13.95 -13.15
C GLU A 33 -3.26 -14.41 -11.70
N VAL A 34 -2.14 -15.04 -11.34
CA VAL A 34 -1.83 -15.37 -9.94
C VAL A 34 -1.76 -14.09 -9.10
N PHE A 35 -1.07 -13.05 -9.59
CA PHE A 35 -0.96 -11.79 -8.86
C PHE A 35 -2.30 -11.08 -8.70
N LYS A 36 -3.17 -11.08 -9.73
CA LYS A 36 -4.54 -10.52 -9.64
C LYS A 36 -5.35 -11.19 -8.52
N VAL A 37 -5.35 -12.52 -8.46
CA VAL A 37 -6.06 -13.26 -7.41
C VAL A 37 -5.51 -12.95 -6.01
N CYS A 38 -4.19 -12.88 -5.87
CA CYS A 38 -3.56 -12.49 -4.60
C CYS A 38 -3.91 -11.04 -4.22
N LEU A 39 -3.89 -10.12 -5.18
CA LEU A 39 -4.18 -8.71 -4.98
C LEU A 39 -5.62 -8.49 -4.51
N ASP A 40 -6.60 -9.19 -5.09
CA ASP A 40 -7.99 -9.14 -4.64
C ASP A 40 -8.13 -9.58 -3.18
N TYR A 41 -7.43 -10.65 -2.78
CA TYR A 41 -7.39 -11.07 -1.38
C TYR A 41 -6.73 -10.01 -0.48
N TRP A 42 -5.57 -9.46 -0.89
CA TRP A 42 -4.84 -8.47 -0.11
C TRP A 42 -5.64 -7.19 0.09
N ASN A 43 -6.33 -6.72 -0.93
CA ASN A 43 -7.18 -5.53 -0.85
C ASN A 43 -8.27 -5.72 0.22
N VAL A 44 -9.02 -6.83 0.17
CA VAL A 44 -10.04 -7.15 1.18
C VAL A 44 -9.43 -7.31 2.57
N PHE A 45 -8.33 -8.05 2.70
CA PHE A 45 -7.65 -8.28 3.97
C PHE A 45 -7.22 -6.97 4.65
N VAL A 46 -6.58 -6.08 3.89
CA VAL A 46 -6.08 -4.80 4.42
C VAL A 46 -7.25 -3.85 4.71
N LEU A 47 -8.26 -3.78 3.85
CA LEU A 47 -9.46 -2.96 4.09
C LEU A 47 -10.11 -3.32 5.43
N GLU A 48 -10.29 -4.60 5.72
CA GLU A 48 -10.90 -5.04 6.98
C GLU A 48 -10.05 -4.70 8.22
N LEU A 49 -8.73 -4.76 8.10
CA LEU A 49 -7.83 -4.33 9.18
C LEU A 49 -7.90 -2.82 9.39
N PHE A 50 -7.97 -2.04 8.31
CA PHE A 50 -8.11 -0.59 8.34
C PHE A 50 -9.45 -0.15 8.93
N GLU A 51 -10.57 -0.75 8.51
CA GLU A 51 -11.89 -0.47 9.09
C GLU A 51 -11.96 -0.82 10.57
N ALA A 52 -11.40 -1.97 10.97
CA ALA A 52 -11.34 -2.35 12.38
C ALA A 52 -10.49 -1.39 13.22
N HIS A 53 -9.45 -0.80 12.63
CA HIS A 53 -8.63 0.23 13.27
C HIS A 53 -9.44 1.52 13.47
N ASN A 54 -10.11 2.02 12.43
CA ASN A 54 -10.87 3.27 12.49
C ASN A 54 -12.15 3.19 13.34
N GLN A 55 -12.80 2.02 13.41
CA GLN A 55 -14.00 1.84 14.24
C GLN A 55 -13.71 1.83 15.75
N MET A 56 -12.44 1.66 16.14
CA MET A 56 -12.03 1.50 17.55
C MET A 56 -11.13 2.63 18.06
N GLU A 57 -10.65 3.53 17.21
CA GLU A 57 -10.14 4.85 17.63
C GLU A 57 -11.31 5.64 18.25
N PRO A 58 -11.28 5.97 19.56
CA PRO A 58 -12.40 6.67 20.17
C PRO A 58 -12.45 8.10 19.60
N ALA A 59 -13.62 8.50 19.13
CA ALA A 59 -13.96 9.89 18.79
C ALA A 59 -13.91 10.86 20.00
N ILE A 60 -13.32 10.42 21.12
CA ILE A 60 -13.29 11.14 22.40
C ILE A 60 -11.87 11.68 22.57
N PRO A 61 -11.69 13.01 22.70
CA PRO A 61 -10.39 13.61 22.95
C PRO A 61 -9.74 12.97 24.19
N ALA A 62 -8.43 12.72 24.12
CA ALA A 62 -7.61 12.12 25.20
C ALA A 62 -7.81 12.76 26.59
N ALA A 63 -8.38 13.96 26.67
CA ALA A 63 -8.74 14.67 27.89
C ALA A 63 -9.88 14.05 28.72
N GLN A 64 -10.61 13.05 28.22
CA GLN A 64 -11.72 12.40 28.95
C GLN A 64 -11.48 10.92 29.31
N MET A 65 -10.28 10.39 29.07
CA MET A 65 -9.98 9.00 29.44
C MET A 65 -9.79 8.85 30.97
N ILE A 66 -10.63 8.02 31.56
CA ILE A 66 -10.57 7.64 32.97
C ILE A 66 -9.48 6.55 33.10
N PRO A 67 -8.43 6.73 33.91
CA PRO A 67 -7.37 5.73 34.03
C PRO A 67 -7.93 4.45 34.67
N GLY A 68 -8.08 3.38 33.88
CA GLY A 68 -8.42 2.04 34.38
C GLY A 68 -9.45 1.22 33.60
N VAL A 69 -9.99 1.69 32.46
CA VAL A 69 -11.04 0.98 31.69
C VAL A 69 -10.69 0.75 30.20
N ASP A 70 -9.41 0.62 29.84
CA ASP A 70 -9.00 0.51 28.41
C ASP A 70 -8.73 -0.92 27.92
N GLY A 71 -9.77 -1.76 27.95
CA GLY A 71 -9.72 -3.09 27.33
C GLY A 71 -9.76 -3.08 25.79
N THR A 72 -10.24 -1.99 25.18
CA THR A 72 -10.44 -1.88 23.73
C THR A 72 -9.20 -1.40 22.98
N GLY A 73 -8.50 -0.37 23.49
CA GLY A 73 -7.26 0.13 22.89
C GLY A 73 -6.12 -0.90 22.90
N THR A 74 -6.07 -1.74 23.94
CA THR A 74 -5.08 -2.84 24.06
C THR A 74 -5.32 -3.94 23.02
N ALA A 75 -6.58 -4.28 22.72
CA ALA A 75 -6.92 -5.30 21.72
C ALA A 75 -6.58 -4.88 20.28
N VAL A 76 -6.84 -3.61 19.92
CA VAL A 76 -6.46 -3.04 18.61
C VAL A 76 -4.95 -3.07 18.44
N HIS A 77 -4.22 -2.61 19.45
CA HIS A 77 -2.77 -2.58 19.42
C HIS A 77 -2.16 -3.99 19.29
N GLN A 78 -2.71 -4.98 20.00
CA GLN A 78 -2.29 -6.38 19.87
C GLN A 78 -2.55 -6.95 18.47
N ARG A 79 -3.70 -6.61 17.86
CA ARG A 79 -4.04 -7.05 16.51
C ARG A 79 -3.14 -6.40 15.45
N ARG A 80 -2.80 -5.11 15.61
CA ARG A 80 -1.80 -4.44 14.75
C ARG A 80 -0.43 -5.08 14.87
N GLN A 81 0.01 -5.39 16.10
CA GLN A 81 1.29 -6.09 16.33
C GLN A 81 1.32 -7.49 15.72
N LEU A 82 0.21 -8.23 15.77
CA LEU A 82 0.11 -9.57 15.19
C LEU A 82 0.45 -9.56 13.69
N TYR A 83 -0.02 -8.56 12.95
CA TYR A 83 0.17 -8.47 11.50
C TYR A 83 1.31 -7.55 11.07
N ALA A 84 2.06 -6.95 11.99
CA ALA A 84 3.09 -5.97 11.69
C ALA A 84 4.11 -6.47 10.64
N SER A 85 4.63 -7.70 10.81
CA SER A 85 5.60 -8.26 9.87
C SER A 85 5.00 -8.62 8.50
N PRO A 86 3.87 -9.35 8.40
CA PRO A 86 3.21 -9.58 7.11
C PRO A 86 2.84 -8.30 6.37
N LEU A 87 2.32 -7.27 7.08
CA LEU A 87 1.94 -6.00 6.46
C LEU A 87 3.15 -5.22 5.95
N SER A 88 4.28 -5.26 6.67
CA SER A 88 5.53 -4.65 6.22
C SER A 88 6.05 -5.29 4.93
N LYS A 89 5.99 -6.62 4.83
CA LYS A 89 6.33 -7.34 3.59
C LYS A 89 5.34 -7.07 2.45
N LEU A 90 4.06 -6.92 2.77
CA LEU A 90 3.02 -6.57 1.81
C LEU A 90 3.20 -5.15 1.26
N ARG A 91 3.63 -4.18 2.09
CA ARG A 91 4.03 -2.84 1.61
C ARG A 91 5.15 -2.93 0.59
N MET A 92 6.20 -3.69 0.90
CA MET A 92 7.32 -3.88 -0.04
C MET A 92 6.86 -4.49 -1.36
N LEU A 93 5.95 -5.48 -1.31
CA LEU A 93 5.35 -6.08 -2.49
C LEU A 93 4.59 -5.05 -3.33
N MET A 94 3.71 -4.25 -2.71
CA MET A 94 2.95 -3.20 -3.42
C MET A 94 3.88 -2.15 -4.03
N ILE A 95 4.95 -1.75 -3.32
CA ILE A 95 5.96 -0.81 -3.82
C ILE A 95 6.74 -1.41 -5.00
N CYS A 96 7.11 -2.69 -4.94
CA CYS A 96 7.96 -3.32 -5.95
C CYS A 96 7.20 -3.78 -7.19
N ARG A 97 5.88 -3.94 -7.12
CA ARG A 97 5.05 -4.44 -8.22
C ARG A 97 4.01 -3.43 -8.73
N MET A 98 4.07 -2.18 -8.26
CA MET A 98 3.07 -1.17 -8.60
C MET A 98 2.82 -1.13 -10.11
N ALA A 99 1.56 -1.32 -10.50
CA ALA A 99 1.16 -1.24 -11.89
C ALA A 99 1.33 0.19 -12.40
N LYS A 100 1.56 0.32 -13.70
CA LYS A 100 1.69 1.62 -14.36
C LYS A 100 0.35 2.37 -14.30
N PRO A 101 0.30 3.64 -13.83
CA PRO A 101 -0.90 4.46 -13.89
C PRO A 101 -1.27 4.81 -15.33
N GLU A 102 -2.51 5.26 -15.54
CA GLU A 102 -2.96 5.76 -16.84
C GLU A 102 -2.11 6.96 -17.28
N GLU A 103 -1.47 6.85 -18.45
CA GLU A 103 -0.74 7.97 -19.05
C GLU A 103 -1.66 8.69 -20.05
N VAL A 104 -1.74 10.01 -19.92
CA VAL A 104 -2.44 10.89 -20.86
C VAL A 104 -1.40 11.51 -21.78
N LEU A 105 -1.45 11.17 -23.06
CA LEU A 105 -0.60 11.76 -24.08
C LEU A 105 -1.28 13.02 -24.63
N ILE A 106 -0.53 14.11 -24.70
CA ILE A 106 -0.98 15.34 -25.37
C ILE A 106 -0.48 15.26 -26.79
N VAL A 107 -1.41 15.06 -27.73
CA VAL A 107 -1.11 14.90 -29.15
C VAL A 107 -1.80 16.03 -29.91
N GLU A 108 -1.15 16.55 -30.94
CA GLU A 108 -1.79 17.45 -31.89
C GLU A 108 -2.50 16.60 -32.95
N ASP A 109 -3.83 16.78 -33.08
CA ASP A 109 -4.61 16.08 -34.09
C ASP A 109 -4.32 16.63 -35.50
N GLU A 110 -4.84 15.96 -36.54
CA GLU A 110 -4.66 16.37 -37.94
C GLU A 110 -5.22 17.78 -38.26
N ASN A 111 -6.02 18.34 -37.35
CA ASN A 111 -6.63 19.66 -37.47
C ASN A 111 -5.87 20.73 -36.67
N GLY A 112 -4.74 20.38 -36.04
CA GLY A 112 -3.94 21.28 -35.21
C GLY A 112 -4.50 21.50 -33.80
N ASN A 113 -5.47 20.69 -33.35
CA ASN A 113 -6.00 20.79 -31.99
C ASN A 113 -5.19 19.92 -31.04
N ILE A 114 -4.95 20.45 -29.85
CA ILE A 114 -4.34 19.70 -28.76
C ILE A 114 -5.39 18.75 -28.16
N VAL A 115 -5.27 17.47 -28.46
CA VAL A 115 -6.12 16.41 -27.93
C VAL A 115 -5.38 15.58 -26.88
N ARG A 116 -6.11 15.15 -25.86
CA ARG A 116 -5.61 14.22 -24.85
C ARG A 116 -6.01 12.81 -25.27
N GLU A 117 -5.04 12.00 -25.66
CA GLU A 117 -5.26 10.60 -25.99
C GLU A 117 -4.87 9.72 -24.80
N THR A 118 -5.76 8.81 -24.43
CA THR A 118 -5.58 7.90 -23.30
C THR A 118 -5.46 6.49 -23.82
N MET A 119 -4.36 5.79 -23.48
CA MET A 119 -4.21 4.38 -23.82
C MET A 119 -5.17 3.54 -22.97
N LYS A 120 -6.07 2.78 -23.64
CA LYS A 120 -7.11 1.98 -22.99
C LYS A 120 -6.63 0.55 -22.70
N ASP A 121 -5.69 0.37 -21.78
CA ASP A 121 -5.50 -0.94 -21.15
C ASP A 121 -6.30 -1.00 -19.85
N ASN A 122 -7.55 -1.50 -19.95
CA ASN A 122 -8.50 -1.49 -18.84
C ASN A 122 -8.05 -2.42 -17.69
N ASP A 123 -7.43 -3.55 -18.01
CA ASP A 123 -7.04 -4.54 -17.00
C ASP A 123 -5.88 -4.03 -16.14
N VAL A 124 -4.87 -3.40 -16.77
CA VAL A 124 -3.76 -2.76 -16.06
C VAL A 124 -4.25 -1.58 -15.22
N LEU A 125 -5.21 -0.80 -15.73
CA LEU A 125 -5.80 0.32 -15.00
C LEU A 125 -6.58 -0.14 -13.76
N VAL A 126 -7.35 -1.21 -13.88
CA VAL A 126 -8.07 -1.82 -12.74
C VAL A 126 -7.07 -2.33 -11.70
N GLN A 127 -6.02 -3.03 -12.14
CA GLN A 127 -4.96 -3.49 -11.25
C GLN A 127 -4.29 -2.32 -10.51
N TYR A 128 -3.92 -1.24 -11.22
CA TYR A 128 -3.37 -0.03 -10.60
C TYR A 128 -4.30 0.55 -9.54
N LYS A 129 -5.61 0.65 -9.82
CA LYS A 129 -6.59 1.17 -8.86
C LYS A 129 -6.62 0.35 -7.57
N ILE A 130 -6.63 -0.99 -7.68
CA ILE A 130 -6.65 -1.89 -6.51
C ILE A 130 -5.31 -1.83 -5.76
N MET A 131 -4.18 -1.80 -6.47
CA MET A 131 -2.86 -1.66 -5.84
C MET A 131 -2.71 -0.33 -5.10
N ARG A 132 -3.14 0.77 -5.72
CA ARG A 132 -3.17 2.10 -5.12
C ARG A 132 -4.01 2.11 -3.85
N GLU A 133 -5.24 1.63 -3.91
CA GLU A 133 -6.14 1.58 -2.75
C GLU A 133 -5.53 0.74 -1.61
N THR A 134 -5.00 -0.43 -1.93
CA THR A 134 -4.33 -1.32 -0.96
C THR A 134 -3.14 -0.62 -0.30
N LEU A 135 -2.28 0.05 -1.07
CA LEU A 135 -1.12 0.77 -0.55
C LEU A 135 -1.51 1.99 0.28
N ILE A 136 -2.59 2.68 -0.06
CA ILE A 136 -3.16 3.78 0.76
C ILE A 136 -3.59 3.24 2.13
N TYR A 137 -4.32 2.13 2.19
CA TYR A 137 -4.71 1.56 3.50
C TYR A 137 -3.49 1.09 4.31
N LEU A 138 -2.51 0.47 3.66
CA LEU A 138 -1.25 0.08 4.32
C LEU A 138 -0.48 1.28 4.89
N SER A 139 -0.51 2.40 4.17
CA SER A 139 0.12 3.66 4.58
C SER A 139 -0.56 4.27 5.80
N HIS A 140 -1.89 4.18 5.89
CA HIS A 140 -2.61 4.62 7.09
C HIS A 140 -2.35 3.70 8.29
N LEU A 141 -2.21 2.39 8.07
CA LEU A 141 -1.92 1.42 9.13
C LEU A 141 -0.49 1.56 9.69
N ASP A 142 0.47 2.01 8.88
CA ASP A 142 1.84 2.32 9.30
C ASP A 142 2.55 3.22 8.28
N HIS A 143 2.48 4.54 8.52
CA HIS A 143 3.08 5.52 7.63
C HIS A 143 4.61 5.46 7.68
N GLU A 144 5.18 5.30 8.88
CA GLU A 144 6.63 5.29 9.10
C GLU A 144 7.30 4.13 8.36
N ASP A 145 6.77 2.91 8.47
CA ASP A 145 7.31 1.76 7.72
C ASP A 145 7.18 1.95 6.21
N THR A 146 6.08 2.56 5.73
CA THR A 146 5.91 2.84 4.30
C THR A 146 6.96 3.83 3.79
N GLU A 147 7.13 4.97 4.48
CA GLU A 147 8.11 6.00 4.13
C GLU A 147 9.53 5.43 4.17
N GLN A 148 9.89 4.71 5.24
CA GLN A 148 11.20 4.08 5.39
C GLN A 148 11.51 3.12 4.23
N GLN A 149 10.55 2.30 3.80
CA GLN A 149 10.73 1.38 2.68
C GLN A 149 10.92 2.11 1.35
N MET A 150 10.14 3.16 1.08
CA MET A 150 10.27 3.97 -0.14
C MET A 150 11.61 4.70 -0.18
N LEU A 151 12.02 5.36 0.92
CA LEU A 151 13.30 6.05 1.03
C LEU A 151 14.49 5.09 0.91
N LYS A 152 14.41 3.92 1.56
CA LYS A 152 15.44 2.88 1.44
C LYS A 152 15.60 2.43 -0.01
N LYS A 153 14.48 2.18 -0.71
CA LYS A 153 14.51 1.75 -2.11
C LYS A 153 15.02 2.86 -3.04
N LEU A 154 14.65 4.12 -2.78
CA LEU A 154 15.17 5.28 -3.52
C LEU A 154 16.68 5.43 -3.34
N THR A 155 17.18 5.29 -2.10
CA THR A 155 18.62 5.34 -1.80
C THR A 155 19.39 4.30 -2.60
N LYS A 156 18.83 3.09 -2.74
CA LYS A 156 19.41 2.02 -3.56
C LYS A 156 19.38 2.27 -5.07
N GLN A 157 18.46 3.10 -5.57
CA GLN A 157 18.50 3.56 -6.96
C GLN A 157 19.62 4.60 -7.15
N LEU A 158 19.78 5.52 -6.20
CA LEU A 158 20.77 6.61 -6.27
C LEU A 158 22.21 6.13 -6.11
N ASN A 159 22.45 5.10 -5.29
CA ASN A 159 23.78 4.53 -5.08
C ASN A 159 24.17 3.48 -6.14
N GLY A 160 23.26 3.12 -7.05
CA GLY A 160 23.49 2.14 -8.11
C GLY A 160 23.36 0.66 -7.71
N GLU A 161 22.99 0.32 -6.46
CA GLU A 161 22.91 -1.07 -5.96
C GLU A 161 21.81 -1.87 -6.66
N ASP A 162 20.61 -1.28 -6.83
CA ASP A 162 19.43 -1.92 -7.43
C ASP A 162 18.92 -1.14 -8.67
N TRP A 163 19.79 -0.34 -9.29
CA TRP A 163 19.39 0.56 -10.38
C TRP A 163 18.85 -0.20 -11.58
N SER A 164 17.62 0.15 -12.00
CA SER A 164 17.12 -0.11 -13.34
C SER A 164 15.98 0.88 -13.64
N TRP A 165 15.80 1.22 -14.91
CA TRP A 165 14.67 2.07 -15.33
C TRP A 165 13.32 1.54 -14.86
N ASN A 166 13.13 0.22 -14.92
CA ASN A 166 11.91 -0.41 -14.45
C ASN A 166 11.73 -0.25 -12.93
N ASN A 167 12.77 -0.51 -12.13
CA ASN A 167 12.68 -0.38 -10.67
C ASN A 167 12.42 1.07 -10.22
N LEU A 168 13.06 2.04 -10.90
CA LEU A 168 12.84 3.45 -10.64
C LEU A 168 11.42 3.85 -11.01
N ASN A 169 10.93 3.50 -12.20
CA ASN A 169 9.58 3.82 -12.65
C ASN A 169 8.52 3.23 -11.70
N THR A 170 8.65 1.95 -11.35
CA THR A 170 7.71 1.30 -10.42
C THR A 170 7.70 1.96 -9.04
N LEU A 171 8.88 2.35 -8.53
CA LEU A 171 8.98 3.11 -7.28
C LEU A 171 8.28 4.48 -7.40
N CYS A 172 8.50 5.20 -8.49
CA CYS A 172 7.84 6.50 -8.74
C CYS A 172 6.31 6.34 -8.83
N TRP A 173 5.81 5.30 -9.50
CA TRP A 173 4.37 5.01 -9.54
C TRP A 173 3.81 4.72 -8.15
N ALA A 174 4.55 3.98 -7.31
CA ALA A 174 4.15 3.68 -5.94
C ALA A 174 4.08 4.97 -5.09
N ILE A 175 5.11 5.81 -5.12
CA ILE A 175 5.15 7.10 -4.41
C ILE A 175 4.02 8.02 -4.90
N GLY A 176 3.82 8.12 -6.21
CA GLY A 176 2.74 8.92 -6.80
C GLY A 176 1.35 8.43 -6.40
N SER A 177 1.15 7.12 -6.23
CA SER A 177 -0.15 6.53 -5.91
C SER A 177 -0.72 6.95 -4.55
N ILE A 178 0.16 7.23 -3.57
CA ILE A 178 -0.18 7.66 -2.20
C ILE A 178 0.01 9.18 -2.00
N SER A 179 0.53 9.89 -2.99
CA SER A 179 0.68 11.34 -2.93
C SER A 179 -0.70 12.01 -2.89
N GLY A 180 -1.02 12.69 -1.80
CA GLY A 180 -2.33 13.34 -1.58
C GLY A 180 -3.32 12.54 -0.71
N SER A 181 -3.00 11.31 -0.30
CA SER A 181 -3.75 10.58 0.73
C SER A 181 -3.16 10.72 2.14
N MET A 182 -2.10 11.51 2.29
CA MET A 182 -1.43 11.80 3.56
C MET A 182 -1.72 13.24 4.00
N VAL A 183 -1.85 13.47 5.31
CA VAL A 183 -2.08 14.81 5.87
C VAL A 183 -0.90 15.73 5.51
N GLU A 184 -1.17 16.98 5.11
CA GLU A 184 -0.20 17.92 4.49
C GLU A 184 1.16 18.05 5.21
N GLU A 185 1.21 17.88 6.53
CA GLU A 185 2.46 17.94 7.32
C GLU A 185 3.40 16.74 7.07
N GLN A 186 2.86 15.60 6.64
CA GLN A 186 3.58 14.36 6.32
C GLN A 186 3.97 14.25 4.83
N VAL A 187 3.45 15.14 3.98
CA VAL A 187 3.65 15.12 2.51
C VAL A 187 5.00 15.72 2.10
N CYS A 188 5.58 16.59 2.94
CA CYS A 188 6.73 17.43 2.59
C CYS A 188 8.03 16.64 2.28
N SER A 189 8.20 15.42 2.80
CA SER A 189 9.39 14.59 2.51
C SER A 189 9.29 13.86 1.16
N LEU A 190 8.08 13.47 0.74
CA LEU A 190 7.86 12.63 -0.44
C LEU A 190 7.54 13.42 -1.72
N SER A 191 6.95 14.61 -1.61
CA SER A 191 6.57 15.41 -2.80
C SER A 191 7.77 15.95 -3.59
N LEU A 192 8.89 16.22 -2.90
CA LEU A 192 10.14 16.68 -3.51
C LEU A 192 10.73 15.64 -4.48
N SER A 193 10.51 14.35 -4.23
CA SER A 193 10.99 13.29 -5.14
C SER A 193 10.13 13.18 -6.40
N SER A 194 8.83 13.48 -6.34
CA SER A 194 7.94 13.44 -7.52
C SER A 194 8.16 14.63 -8.46
N PHE A 195 8.52 15.81 -7.92
CA PHE A 195 8.80 17.01 -8.72
C PHE A 195 10.13 16.96 -9.49
N ILE A 196 11.10 16.17 -9.03
CA ILE A 196 12.43 16.08 -9.68
C ILE A 196 12.39 15.23 -10.97
N TRP A 197 11.38 14.38 -11.16
CA TRP A 197 11.33 13.42 -12.28
C TRP A 197 10.24 13.71 -13.33
N PHE A 198 9.40 14.73 -13.12
CA PHE A 198 8.43 15.23 -14.12
C PHE A 198 8.88 16.54 -14.81
N GLY A 199 10.11 16.98 -14.56
CA GLY A 199 10.76 18.12 -15.23
C GLY A 199 11.72 17.70 -16.32
#